data_AF-A0A4Y1S0G6-F1
#
_entry.id   AF-A0A4Y1S0G6-F1
#
_cell.length_a   1.000
_cell.length_b   1.000
_cell.length_c   1.000
_cell.angle_alpha   90.00
_cell.angle_beta   90.00
_cell.angle_gamma   90.00
#
_symmetry.space_group_name_H-M   'P 1'
#
loop_
_entity.id
_entity.type
_entity.pdbx_description
1 polymer ?
#
loop_
_entity_poly.entity_id
_entity_poly.type
_entity_poly.pdbx_seq_one_letter_code
_entity_poly.pdbx_strand_id
1 'polypeptide(L)'
;MWYNRLSKYLLKEGYTNDPICPCVFIKKSESGFAIVAVYVDDMNLIGTSEELQKTVDYLKREFEMKDLGKTKYCLGLQIEHSANGILVHQSTYTEKVLKRFGMDKAHPLSTPMVVRSLDTKKDPYRPKGNDEMVVGPEVPYLSAIGALLYLAQCTRPDISFSVNLLARYSSAPTRRHWTGIKHVLRYLRGTTDMGLFYSSESTNAQSIIGYADAGYLSDPHQGRSQTGYVFTCGGTAISWRSTKQTLVATSSNHSEILALHEASRECVWLRSVIHHIRSTCALPSTTDTPTILNEDNAACIAQITGGYIKGDRTKHISPKFFYTHELQKSQEIKVRQIRSSDNLADLFTKSLPKCTFQKLVHGIGL
;
A
#
# COMPACT_ATOMS: atom_id res chain seq x y z
N MET A 1 15.61 17.58 -18.04
CA MET A 1 16.60 17.49 -19.13
C MET A 1 17.30 16.13 -19.14
N TRP A 2 17.83 15.67 -18.00
CA TRP A 2 18.47 14.35 -17.84
C TRP A 2 17.56 13.16 -18.26
N TYR A 3 16.36 13.04 -17.68
CA TYR A 3 15.44 11.94 -18.01
C TYR A 3 15.12 11.86 -19.51
N ASN A 4 14.94 13.00 -20.19
CA ASN A 4 14.67 13.01 -21.62
C ASN A 4 15.87 12.51 -22.45
N ARG A 5 17.11 12.75 -22.01
CA ARG A 5 18.31 12.21 -22.67
C ARG A 5 18.40 10.71 -22.43
N LEU A 6 18.22 10.25 -21.19
CA LEU A 6 18.22 8.84 -20.84
C LEU A 6 17.15 8.06 -21.60
N SER A 7 15.91 8.56 -21.60
CA SER A 7 14.79 7.95 -22.33
C SER A 7 15.09 7.83 -23.82
N LYS A 8 15.56 8.90 -24.47
CA LYS A 8 15.95 8.85 -25.89
C LYS A 8 17.05 7.83 -26.16
N TYR A 9 18.03 7.72 -25.27
CA TYR A 9 19.13 6.76 -25.41
C TYR A 9 18.65 5.31 -25.24
N LEU A 10 17.88 5.01 -24.19
CA LEU A 10 17.32 3.67 -23.96
C LEU A 10 16.40 3.25 -25.11
N LEU A 11 15.54 4.13 -25.60
CA LEU A 11 14.70 3.85 -26.78
C LEU A 11 15.55 3.55 -28.03
N LYS A 12 16.66 4.27 -28.24
CA LYS A 12 17.59 4.01 -29.34
C LYS A 12 18.26 2.63 -29.21
N GLU A 13 18.59 2.21 -27.99
CA GLU A 13 19.16 0.90 -27.70
C GLU A 13 18.10 -0.23 -27.71
N GLY A 14 16.86 0.06 -28.10
CA GLY A 14 15.79 -0.92 -28.30
C GLY A 14 15.00 -1.28 -27.04
N TYR A 15 15.06 -0.46 -25.98
CA TYR A 15 14.12 -0.55 -24.88
C TYR A 15 12.78 0.06 -25.28
N THR A 16 11.72 -0.41 -24.64
CA THR A 16 10.38 0.20 -24.71
C THR A 16 9.94 0.62 -23.31
N ASN A 17 9.08 1.63 -23.23
CA ASN A 17 8.39 2.01 -22.01
C ASN A 17 6.90 2.22 -22.31
N ASP A 18 6.07 2.10 -21.29
CA ASP A 18 4.61 2.25 -21.41
C ASP A 18 4.15 3.58 -20.80
N PRO A 19 3.15 4.27 -21.37
CA PRO A 19 2.58 5.48 -20.76
C PRO A 19 2.05 5.30 -19.33
N ILE A 20 1.67 4.08 -18.94
CA ILE A 20 1.24 3.71 -17.59
C ILE A 20 2.42 3.78 -16.60
N CYS A 21 3.64 3.44 -17.06
CA CYS A 21 4.87 3.42 -16.27
C CYS A 21 6.07 3.98 -17.06
N PRO A 22 6.11 5.29 -17.34
CA PRO A 22 7.09 5.88 -18.25
C PRO A 22 8.54 5.76 -17.74
N CYS A 23 8.74 5.56 -16.43
CA CYS A 23 10.05 5.42 -15.80
C CYS A 23 10.57 3.97 -15.78
N VAL A 24 9.82 3.01 -16.33
CA VAL A 24 10.23 1.61 -16.44
C VAL A 24 10.48 1.31 -17.90
N PHE A 25 11.73 0.99 -18.23
CA PHE A 25 12.16 0.61 -19.57
C PHE A 25 12.42 -0.88 -19.61
N ILE A 26 11.89 -1.58 -20.61
CA ILE A 26 12.03 -3.03 -20.73
C ILE A 26 12.60 -3.35 -22.10
N LYS A 27 13.56 -4.26 -22.14
CA LYS A 27 14.10 -4.84 -23.37
C LYS A 27 14.13 -6.35 -23.24
N LYS A 28 13.67 -7.02 -24.29
CA LYS A 28 13.77 -8.47 -24.45
C LYS A 28 14.81 -8.78 -25.53
N SER A 29 15.58 -9.83 -25.33
CA SER A 29 16.48 -10.42 -26.30
C SER A 29 16.30 -11.94 -26.33
N GLU A 30 17.06 -12.62 -27.19
CA GLU A 30 17.13 -14.10 -27.20
C GLU A 30 17.78 -14.65 -25.91
N SER A 31 18.73 -13.91 -25.32
CA SER A 31 19.43 -14.24 -24.07
C SER A 31 18.66 -13.87 -22.79
N GLY A 32 17.47 -13.29 -22.90
CA GLY A 32 16.59 -13.01 -21.77
C GLY A 32 15.94 -11.62 -21.82
N PHE A 33 15.99 -10.90 -20.70
CA PHE A 33 15.38 -9.57 -20.58
C PHE A 33 16.16 -8.68 -19.61
N ALA A 34 15.99 -7.37 -19.78
CA ALA A 34 16.43 -6.35 -18.85
C ALA A 34 15.32 -5.31 -18.64
N ILE A 35 15.14 -4.92 -17.39
CA ILE A 35 14.25 -3.87 -16.92
C ILE A 35 15.12 -2.81 -16.26
N VAL A 36 14.97 -1.56 -16.69
CA VAL A 36 15.60 -0.38 -16.10
C VAL A 36 14.50 0.44 -15.44
N ALA A 37 14.45 0.43 -14.11
CA ALA A 37 13.57 1.28 -13.33
C ALA A 37 14.32 2.54 -12.90
N VAL A 38 13.86 3.70 -13.37
CA VAL A 38 14.52 4.99 -13.17
C VAL A 38 13.79 5.80 -12.11
N TYR A 39 14.52 6.39 -11.17
CA TYR A 39 13.99 7.35 -10.23
C TYR A 39 14.97 8.50 -10.00
N VAL A 40 14.57 9.70 -10.44
CA VAL A 40 15.45 10.88 -10.45
C VAL A 40 16.79 10.49 -11.07
N ASP A 41 17.90 10.42 -10.33
CA ASP A 41 19.21 10.07 -10.85
C ASP A 41 19.61 8.61 -10.59
N ASP A 42 18.82 7.87 -9.81
CA ASP A 42 19.06 6.46 -9.47
C ASP A 42 18.41 5.52 -10.49
N MET A 43 19.08 4.38 -10.77
CA MET A 43 18.58 3.34 -11.65
C MET A 43 18.70 1.97 -11.00
N ASN A 44 17.64 1.18 -11.07
CA ASN A 44 17.64 -0.22 -10.69
C ASN A 44 17.51 -1.09 -11.93
N LEU A 45 18.40 -2.06 -12.05
CA LEU A 45 18.44 -3.00 -13.17
C LEU A 45 17.96 -4.36 -12.69
N ILE A 46 16.98 -4.94 -13.40
CA ILE A 46 16.40 -6.25 -13.09
C ILE A 46 16.39 -7.06 -14.38
N GLY A 47 16.96 -8.26 -14.40
CA GLY A 47 17.05 -9.03 -15.64
C GLY A 47 17.92 -10.27 -15.53
N THR A 48 18.16 -10.91 -16.67
CA THR A 48 19.12 -12.02 -16.76
C THR A 48 20.55 -11.48 -16.72
N SER A 49 21.49 -12.25 -16.16
CA SER A 49 22.86 -11.79 -15.91
C SER A 49 23.56 -11.23 -17.16
N GLU A 50 23.36 -11.87 -18.31
CA GLU A 50 23.95 -11.42 -19.58
C GLU A 50 23.36 -10.08 -20.05
N GLU A 51 22.04 -9.93 -20.01
CA GLU A 51 21.38 -8.68 -20.42
C GLU A 51 21.65 -7.54 -19.44
N LEU A 52 21.79 -7.84 -18.14
CA LEU A 52 22.22 -6.86 -17.14
C LEU A 52 23.62 -6.32 -17.46
N GLN A 53 24.57 -7.18 -17.80
CA GLN A 53 25.93 -6.75 -18.15
C GLN A 53 25.92 -5.86 -19.40
N LYS A 54 25.21 -6.28 -20.47
CA LYS A 54 25.05 -5.46 -21.67
C LYS A 54 24.42 -4.11 -21.36
N THR A 55 23.38 -4.09 -20.53
CA THR A 55 22.69 -2.86 -20.10
C THR A 55 23.65 -1.90 -19.40
N VAL A 56 24.46 -2.42 -18.46
CA VAL A 56 25.47 -1.64 -17.74
C VAL A 56 26.51 -1.05 -18.71
N ASP A 57 26.97 -1.84 -19.69
CA ASP A 57 27.97 -1.39 -20.66
C ASP A 57 27.41 -0.28 -21.57
N TYR A 58 26.15 -0.39 -22.03
CA TYR A 58 25.50 0.66 -22.80
C TYR A 58 25.33 1.95 -22.01
N LEU A 59 24.93 1.85 -20.74
CA LEU A 59 24.72 3.02 -19.90
C LEU A 59 26.05 3.71 -19.56
N LYS A 60 27.11 2.97 -19.20
CA LYS A 60 28.44 3.53 -18.91
C LYS A 60 29.10 4.21 -20.10
N ARG A 61 28.76 3.80 -21.33
CA ARG A 61 29.27 4.43 -22.56
C ARG A 61 28.74 5.84 -22.76
N GLU A 62 27.51 6.11 -22.33
CA GLU A 62 26.82 7.38 -22.56
C GLU A 62 26.78 8.27 -21.32
N PHE A 63 26.71 7.66 -20.13
CA PHE A 63 26.52 8.37 -18.86
C PHE A 63 27.65 8.07 -17.89
N GLU A 64 28.13 9.12 -17.22
CA GLU A 64 29.01 8.96 -16.07
C GLU A 64 28.21 8.38 -14.90
N MET A 65 28.47 7.11 -14.58
CA MET A 65 27.73 6.40 -13.54
C MET A 65 28.60 5.40 -12.78
N LYS A 66 28.22 5.14 -11.53
CA LYS A 66 28.86 4.15 -10.67
C LYS A 66 27.95 2.94 -10.52
N ASP A 67 28.52 1.77 -10.78
CA ASP A 67 27.87 0.51 -10.47
C ASP A 67 28.04 0.20 -8.98
N LEU A 68 26.93 0.07 -8.25
CA LEU A 68 26.91 -0.24 -6.82
C LEU A 68 26.78 -1.73 -6.54
N GLY A 69 26.78 -2.57 -7.59
CA GLY A 69 26.57 -4.01 -7.51
C GLY A 69 25.11 -4.35 -7.22
N LYS A 70 24.90 -5.53 -6.62
CA LYS A 70 23.56 -6.02 -6.27
C LYS A 70 22.82 -5.01 -5.38
N THR A 71 21.61 -4.62 -5.77
CA THR A 71 20.82 -3.59 -5.06
C THR A 71 20.63 -3.97 -3.59
N LYS A 72 21.27 -3.21 -2.70
CA LYS A 72 21.07 -3.25 -1.25
C LYS A 72 20.21 -2.09 -0.74
N TYR A 73 20.17 -1.00 -1.49
CA TYR A 73 19.41 0.21 -1.17
C TYR A 73 18.71 0.72 -2.42
N CYS A 74 17.44 1.09 -2.29
CA CYS A 74 16.64 1.69 -3.37
C CYS A 74 15.65 2.67 -2.74
N LEU A 75 15.73 3.96 -3.08
CA LEU A 75 14.79 5.00 -2.58
C LEU A 75 14.67 5.07 -1.05
N GLY A 76 15.78 4.82 -0.33
CA GLY A 76 15.80 4.76 1.13
C GLY A 76 15.26 3.45 1.72
N LEU A 77 14.89 2.49 0.89
CA LEU A 77 14.52 1.12 1.28
C LEU A 77 15.76 0.24 1.29
N GLN A 78 15.82 -0.69 2.24
CA GLN A 78 16.84 -1.72 2.34
C GLN A 78 16.32 -3.00 1.71
N ILE A 79 17.16 -3.63 0.89
CA ILE A 79 16.83 -4.87 0.18
C ILE A 79 17.85 -5.94 0.57
N GLU A 80 17.36 -6.98 1.25
CA GLU A 80 18.15 -8.14 1.62
C GLU A 80 17.76 -9.33 0.74
N HIS A 81 18.76 -9.94 0.12
CA HIS A 81 18.56 -11.06 -0.79
C HIS A 81 18.95 -12.36 -0.10
N SER A 82 18.06 -13.34 -0.14
CA SER A 82 18.28 -14.69 0.36
C SER A 82 17.96 -15.73 -0.72
N ALA A 83 18.31 -17.00 -0.50
CA ALA A 83 17.90 -18.08 -1.41
C ALA A 83 16.37 -18.25 -1.47
N ASN A 84 15.68 -17.91 -0.37
CA ASN A 84 14.26 -18.15 -0.18
C ASN A 84 13.40 -16.95 -0.59
N GLY A 85 14.01 -15.83 -1.01
CA GLY A 85 13.28 -14.61 -1.35
C GLY A 85 14.02 -13.32 -1.06
N ILE A 86 13.30 -12.21 -1.17
CA ILE A 86 13.80 -10.85 -0.99
C ILE A 86 13.04 -10.19 0.17
N LEU A 87 13.76 -9.66 1.16
CA LEU A 87 13.21 -8.84 2.24
C LEU A 87 13.38 -7.36 1.89
N VAL A 88 12.29 -6.61 1.91
CA VAL A 88 12.29 -5.15 1.73
C VAL A 88 11.87 -4.49 3.05
N HIS A 89 12.78 -3.72 3.65
CA HIS A 89 12.58 -3.16 4.99
C HIS A 89 13.21 -1.77 5.12
N GLN A 90 12.95 -1.09 6.23
CA GLN A 90 13.47 0.25 6.52
C GLN A 90 14.05 0.34 7.95
N SER A 91 14.69 -0.72 8.45
CA SER A 91 15.15 -0.81 9.85
C SER A 91 16.06 0.33 10.26
N THR A 92 17.03 0.71 9.41
CA THR A 92 17.93 1.85 9.66
C THR A 92 17.16 3.16 9.77
N TYR A 93 16.14 3.35 8.94
CA TYR A 93 15.31 4.55 8.99
C TYR A 93 14.39 4.52 10.23
N THR A 94 13.81 3.37 10.57
CA THR A 94 13.02 3.17 11.80
C THR A 94 13.84 3.53 13.04
N GLU A 95 15.09 3.06 13.15
CA GLU A 95 15.99 3.44 14.25
C GLU A 95 16.27 4.94 14.30
N LYS A 96 16.53 5.57 13.15
CA LYS A 96 16.73 7.03 13.06
C LYS A 96 15.49 7.78 13.54
N VAL A 97 14.29 7.35 13.14
CA VAL A 97 13.01 7.91 13.59
C VAL A 97 12.86 7.75 15.10
N LEU A 98 13.12 6.56 15.65
CA LEU A 98 13.03 6.30 17.09
C LEU A 98 13.99 7.19 17.88
N LYS A 99 15.26 7.29 17.47
CA LYS A 99 16.25 8.18 18.11
C LYS A 99 15.83 9.64 18.01
N ARG A 100 15.38 10.09 16.84
CA ARG A 100 14.95 11.48 16.59
C ARG A 100 13.84 11.93 17.54
N PHE A 101 12.92 11.03 17.89
CA PHE A 101 11.79 11.34 18.78
C PHE A 101 11.99 10.84 20.23
N GLY A 102 13.19 10.39 20.59
CA GLY A 102 13.52 9.93 21.95
C GLY A 102 12.79 8.65 22.37
N MET A 103 12.52 7.76 21.41
CA MET A 103 11.75 6.52 21.58
C MET A 103 12.59 5.25 21.38
N ASP A 104 13.91 5.36 21.19
CA ASP A 104 14.85 4.25 21.00
C ASP A 104 14.99 3.35 22.24
N LYS A 105 14.78 3.89 23.44
CA LYS A 105 14.77 3.14 24.70
C LYS A 105 13.37 2.88 25.25
N ALA A 106 12.32 3.16 24.47
CA ALA A 106 10.95 3.00 24.94
C ALA A 106 10.58 1.52 25.06
N HIS A 107 9.73 1.18 26.05
CA HIS A 107 9.20 -0.18 26.16
C HIS A 107 8.32 -0.51 24.96
N PRO A 108 8.56 -1.64 24.26
CA PRO A 108 7.83 -1.98 23.06
C PRO A 108 6.36 -2.30 23.35
N LEU A 109 5.51 -2.10 22.35
CA LEU A 109 4.10 -2.50 22.35
C LEU A 109 3.82 -3.47 21.21
N SER A 110 2.76 -4.27 21.31
CA SER A 110 2.43 -5.31 20.33
C SER A 110 1.46 -4.87 19.23
N THR A 111 0.84 -3.70 19.36
CA THR A 111 -0.05 -3.11 18.34
C THR A 111 0.29 -1.62 18.18
N PRO A 112 0.05 -1.03 17.00
CA PRO A 112 0.35 0.39 16.75
C PRO A 112 -0.65 1.33 17.45
N MET A 113 -1.81 0.81 17.85
CA MET A 113 -2.87 1.55 18.49
C MET A 113 -3.69 0.65 19.41
N VAL A 114 -4.28 1.24 20.45
CA VAL A 114 -5.31 0.59 21.28
C VAL A 114 -6.59 0.38 20.47
N VAL A 115 -7.39 -0.62 20.85
CA VAL A 115 -8.74 -0.79 20.29
C VAL A 115 -9.57 0.45 20.62
N ARG A 116 -9.97 1.16 19.58
CA ARG A 116 -10.63 2.45 19.66
C ARG A 116 -12.14 2.30 19.83
N SER A 117 -12.72 3.08 20.74
CA SER A 117 -14.17 3.24 20.84
C SER A 117 -14.68 4.22 19.78
N LEU A 118 -15.78 3.87 19.12
CA LEU A 118 -16.50 4.77 18.20
C LEU A 118 -17.55 5.63 18.92
N ASP A 119 -17.72 5.48 20.23
CA ASP A 119 -18.47 6.43 21.04
C ASP A 119 -17.69 7.76 21.09
N THR A 120 -18.31 8.85 20.63
CA THR A 120 -17.69 10.17 20.52
C THR A 120 -17.09 10.67 21.83
N LYS A 121 -17.66 10.28 22.98
CA LYS A 121 -17.17 10.68 24.30
C LYS A 121 -15.99 9.82 24.76
N LYS A 122 -15.94 8.56 24.34
CA LYS A 122 -14.92 7.57 24.75
C LYS A 122 -13.79 7.40 23.76
N ASP A 123 -13.87 8.03 22.58
CA ASP A 123 -12.80 8.01 21.59
C ASP A 123 -11.52 8.64 22.18
N PRO A 124 -10.43 7.86 22.37
CA PRO A 124 -9.18 8.35 22.94
C PRO A 124 -8.53 9.44 22.09
N TYR A 125 -8.82 9.47 20.79
CA TYR A 125 -8.27 10.42 19.83
C TYR A 125 -9.34 11.40 19.31
N ARG A 126 -10.42 11.65 20.07
CA ARG A 126 -11.42 12.67 19.71
C ARG A 126 -10.77 14.04 19.46
N PRO A 127 -11.38 14.91 18.62
CA PRO A 127 -10.96 16.29 18.44
C PRO A 127 -10.73 17.04 19.76
N LYS A 128 -9.98 18.14 19.68
CA LYS A 128 -9.67 19.01 20.82
C LYS A 128 -10.98 19.44 21.52
N GLY A 129 -11.12 19.12 22.80
CA GLY A 129 -12.18 19.66 23.64
C GLY A 129 -11.90 21.12 24.05
N ASN A 130 -12.90 21.79 24.63
CA ASN A 130 -12.76 23.19 25.05
C ASN A 130 -11.68 23.36 26.13
N ASP A 131 -11.54 22.39 27.03
CA ASP A 131 -10.60 22.42 28.16
C ASP A 131 -9.19 21.92 27.79
N GLU A 132 -8.95 21.57 26.51
CA GLU A 132 -7.68 21.03 26.06
C GLU A 132 -6.88 22.03 25.25
N MET A 133 -5.58 22.07 25.53
CA MET A 133 -4.64 22.88 24.77
C MET A 133 -4.04 22.09 23.61
N VAL A 134 -3.77 22.81 22.52
CA VAL A 134 -2.92 22.32 21.43
C VAL A 134 -1.51 22.15 21.98
N VAL A 135 -0.81 21.10 21.55
CA VAL A 135 0.61 20.93 21.93
C VAL A 135 1.44 22.07 21.37
N GLY A 136 2.42 22.54 22.16
CA GLY A 136 3.26 23.66 21.75
C GLY A 136 4.28 23.26 20.67
N PRO A 137 5.03 24.25 20.14
CA PRO A 137 6.01 24.04 19.07
C PRO A 137 7.15 23.08 19.46
N GLU A 138 7.38 22.86 20.75
CA GLU A 138 8.33 21.88 21.30
C GLU A 138 7.95 20.42 20.98
N VAL A 139 6.69 20.16 20.62
CA VAL A 139 6.22 18.83 20.22
C VAL A 139 6.22 18.76 18.69
N PRO A 140 7.16 18.02 18.06
CA PRO A 140 7.31 17.98 16.61
C PRO A 140 6.27 17.06 15.94
N TYR A 141 4.98 17.32 16.15
CA TYR A 141 3.87 16.44 15.74
C TYR A 141 3.84 16.18 14.23
N LEU A 142 3.85 17.24 13.43
CA LEU A 142 3.85 17.14 11.95
C LEU A 142 5.08 16.40 11.43
N SER A 143 6.24 16.65 12.05
CA SER A 143 7.47 15.95 11.67
C SER A 143 7.39 14.45 11.97
N ALA A 144 6.75 14.06 13.08
CA ALA A 144 6.55 12.66 13.42
C ALA A 144 5.55 12.00 12.46
N ILE A 145 4.45 12.68 12.14
CA ILE A 145 3.48 12.22 11.13
C ILE A 145 4.17 12.01 9.78
N GLY A 146 4.95 12.97 9.29
CA GLY A 146 5.68 12.84 8.02
C GLY A 146 6.64 11.65 8.02
N ALA A 147 7.38 11.46 9.11
CA ALA A 147 8.30 10.34 9.25
C ALA A 147 7.59 8.98 9.26
N LEU A 148 6.46 8.88 9.96
CA LEU A 148 5.64 7.67 10.05
C LEU A 148 4.88 7.38 8.75
N LEU A 149 4.43 8.42 8.03
CA LEU A 149 3.77 8.27 6.72
C LEU A 149 4.72 7.64 5.70
N TYR A 150 5.99 8.02 5.70
CA TYR A 150 6.97 7.41 4.81
C TYR A 150 7.17 5.91 5.09
N LEU A 151 7.28 5.52 6.37
CA LEU A 151 7.28 4.09 6.73
C LEU A 151 6.00 3.39 6.27
N ALA A 152 4.84 3.98 6.56
CA ALA A 152 3.53 3.40 6.26
C ALA A 152 3.31 3.18 4.75
N GLN A 153 3.84 4.08 3.92
CA GLN A 153 3.67 4.04 2.47
C GLN A 153 4.65 3.08 1.77
N CYS A 154 5.79 2.79 2.40
CA CYS A 154 6.86 2.05 1.75
C CYS A 154 7.01 0.60 2.23
N THR A 155 7.10 0.36 3.54
CA THR A 155 7.41 -0.98 4.08
C THR A 155 6.61 -1.39 5.31
N ARG A 156 5.80 -0.47 5.87
CA ARG A 156 5.01 -0.71 7.10
C ARG A 156 3.51 -0.51 6.89
N PRO A 157 2.87 -1.29 6.00
CA PRO A 157 1.42 -1.21 5.80
C PRO A 157 0.61 -1.36 7.09
N ASP A 158 1.11 -2.13 8.05
CA ASP A 158 0.54 -2.41 9.37
C ASP A 158 0.29 -1.19 10.26
N ILE A 159 1.00 -0.07 10.04
CA ILE A 159 0.77 1.19 10.79
C ILE A 159 -0.14 2.18 10.04
N SER A 160 -0.54 1.88 8.80
CA SER A 160 -1.21 2.82 7.89
C SER A 160 -2.47 3.43 8.48
N PHE A 161 -3.36 2.62 9.06
CA PHE A 161 -4.59 3.11 9.69
C PHE A 161 -4.30 4.06 10.86
N SER A 162 -3.37 3.65 11.73
CA SER A 162 -3.03 4.41 12.94
C SER A 162 -2.46 5.78 12.59
N VAL A 163 -1.54 5.82 11.63
CA VAL A 163 -0.93 7.06 11.14
C VAL A 163 -1.95 7.93 10.40
N ASN A 164 -2.79 7.34 9.55
CA ASN A 164 -3.83 8.08 8.82
C ASN A 164 -4.83 8.73 9.78
N LEU A 165 -5.25 8.03 10.84
CA LEU A 165 -6.14 8.57 11.86
C LEU A 165 -5.49 9.75 12.60
N LEU A 166 -4.26 9.58 13.09
CA LEU A 166 -3.55 10.61 13.84
C LEU A 166 -3.22 11.84 12.97
N ALA A 167 -2.94 11.65 11.68
CA ALA A 167 -2.68 12.74 10.74
C ALA A 167 -3.86 13.72 10.59
N ARG A 168 -5.10 13.31 10.89
CA ARG A 168 -6.30 14.18 10.81
C ARG A 168 -6.25 15.37 11.75
N TYR A 169 -5.51 15.24 12.85
CA TYR A 169 -5.44 16.26 13.90
C TYR A 169 -4.22 17.16 13.78
N SER A 170 -3.55 17.14 12.62
CA SER A 170 -2.32 17.89 12.33
C SER A 170 -2.41 19.40 12.52
N SER A 171 -3.61 20.00 12.38
CA SER A 171 -3.83 21.43 12.57
C SER A 171 -3.98 21.85 14.04
N ALA A 172 -4.48 20.95 14.89
CA ALA A 172 -4.70 21.21 16.32
C ALA A 172 -4.43 19.95 17.16
N PRO A 173 -3.19 19.42 17.16
CA PRO A 173 -2.86 18.21 17.90
C PRO A 173 -2.91 18.46 19.41
N THR A 174 -3.44 17.52 20.19
CA THR A 174 -3.48 17.59 21.66
C THR A 174 -2.50 16.58 22.25
N ARG A 175 -2.32 16.60 23.58
CA ARG A 175 -1.50 15.61 24.28
C ARG A 175 -1.98 14.18 24.00
N ARG A 176 -3.29 13.95 23.81
CA ARG A 176 -3.85 12.62 23.47
C ARG A 176 -3.34 12.13 22.11
N HIS A 177 -3.32 13.01 21.12
CA HIS A 177 -2.79 12.69 19.78
C HIS A 177 -1.29 12.40 19.83
N TRP A 178 -0.52 13.19 20.61
CA TRP A 178 0.92 12.93 20.79
C TRP A 178 1.20 11.60 21.49
N THR A 179 0.40 11.24 22.50
CA THR A 179 0.45 9.91 23.12
C THR A 179 0.16 8.80 22.11
N GLY A 180 -0.77 9.01 21.18
CA GLY A 180 -1.02 8.10 20.06
C GLY A 180 0.20 7.92 19.15
N ILE A 181 0.90 9.00 18.80
CA ILE A 181 2.15 8.93 18.02
C ILE A 181 3.23 8.15 18.78
N LYS A 182 3.40 8.42 20.09
CA LYS A 182 4.32 7.64 20.92
C LYS A 182 3.94 6.16 20.98
N HIS A 183 2.65 5.82 20.94
CA HIS A 183 2.19 4.43 20.88
C HIS A 183 2.68 3.75 19.60
N VAL A 184 2.50 4.37 18.44
CA VAL A 184 3.00 3.86 17.15
C VAL A 184 4.52 3.69 17.19
N LEU A 185 5.25 4.66 17.75
CA LEU A 185 6.72 4.58 17.88
C LEU A 185 7.15 3.42 18.82
N ARG A 186 6.43 3.17 19.91
CA ARG A 186 6.70 2.00 20.79
C ARG A 186 6.46 0.68 20.08
N TYR A 187 5.45 0.62 19.21
CA TYR A 187 5.22 -0.56 18.40
C TYR A 187 6.35 -0.78 17.37
N LEU A 188 6.76 0.27 16.66
CA LEU A 188 7.92 0.24 15.76
C LEU A 188 9.21 -0.17 16.49
N ARG A 189 9.38 0.23 17.76
CA ARG A 189 10.53 -0.19 18.57
C ARG A 189 10.58 -1.71 18.77
N GLY A 190 9.44 -2.36 18.96
CA GLY A 190 9.34 -3.81 19.09
C GLY A 190 9.38 -4.57 17.76
N THR A 191 9.35 -3.86 16.63
CA THR A 191 9.23 -4.42 15.27
C THR A 191 10.19 -3.72 14.31
N THR A 192 11.38 -3.33 14.79
CA THR A 192 12.34 -2.53 14.02
C THR A 192 12.87 -3.30 12.80
N ASP A 193 12.98 -4.62 12.91
CA ASP A 193 13.51 -5.51 11.88
C ASP A 193 12.43 -6.08 10.95
N MET A 194 11.18 -5.66 11.13
CA MET A 194 10.05 -6.11 10.30
C MET A 194 10.07 -5.45 8.91
N GLY A 195 9.73 -6.22 7.88
CA GLY A 195 9.66 -5.77 6.50
C GLY A 195 8.91 -6.77 5.62
N LEU A 196 8.66 -6.38 4.37
CA LEU A 196 7.90 -7.18 3.42
C LEU A 196 8.80 -8.26 2.81
N PHE A 197 8.46 -9.53 3.03
CA PHE A 197 9.21 -10.66 2.50
C PHE A 197 8.55 -11.24 1.25
N TYR A 198 9.23 -11.19 0.10
CA TYR A 198 8.77 -11.76 -1.15
C TYR A 198 9.45 -13.11 -1.39
N SER A 199 8.73 -14.19 -1.14
CA SER A 199 9.25 -15.57 -1.25
C SER A 199 9.51 -15.99 -2.70
N SER A 200 10.60 -16.73 -2.92
CA SER A 200 10.90 -17.39 -4.21
C SER A 200 10.08 -18.68 -4.41
N GLU A 201 9.56 -19.27 -3.34
CA GLU A 201 8.87 -20.58 -3.32
C GLU A 201 7.33 -20.46 -3.29
N SER A 202 6.77 -19.29 -3.63
CA SER A 202 5.33 -19.05 -3.46
C SER A 202 4.49 -20.11 -4.22
N THR A 203 3.80 -20.97 -3.48
CA THR A 203 2.95 -22.06 -3.96
C THR A 203 1.69 -21.58 -4.66
N ASN A 204 1.24 -20.35 -4.37
CA ASN A 204 0.22 -19.68 -5.14
C ASN A 204 0.86 -19.17 -6.44
N ALA A 205 0.32 -19.60 -7.58
CA ALA A 205 0.59 -18.97 -8.87
C ALA A 205 0.60 -17.44 -8.66
N GLN A 206 1.61 -16.75 -9.21
CA GLN A 206 1.93 -15.31 -9.06
C GLN A 206 0.79 -14.36 -9.53
N SER A 207 -0.41 -14.60 -9.06
CA SER A 207 -1.64 -13.88 -9.32
C SER A 207 -1.83 -12.89 -8.18
N ILE A 208 -2.34 -11.73 -8.57
CA ILE A 208 -2.64 -10.66 -7.64
C ILE A 208 -3.94 -11.04 -6.94
N ILE A 209 -4.01 -10.85 -5.63
CA ILE A 209 -5.25 -11.00 -4.85
C ILE A 209 -5.49 -9.69 -4.11
N GLY A 210 -6.68 -9.12 -4.31
CA GLY A 210 -7.14 -7.91 -3.63
C GLY A 210 -8.04 -8.21 -2.45
N TYR A 211 -8.06 -7.29 -1.49
CA TYR A 211 -8.96 -7.25 -0.36
C TYR A 211 -9.43 -5.81 -0.20
N ALA A 212 -10.74 -5.62 -0.02
CA ALA A 212 -11.33 -4.33 0.30
C ALA A 212 -12.11 -4.42 1.61
N ASP A 213 -12.22 -3.29 2.32
CA ASP A 213 -13.06 -3.13 3.50
C ASP A 213 -13.38 -1.64 3.69
N ALA A 214 -14.49 -1.35 4.37
CA ALA A 214 -14.83 -0.03 4.82
C ALA A 214 -15.23 0.02 6.29
N GLY A 215 -14.50 0.81 7.07
CA GLY A 215 -14.90 1.16 8.44
C GLY A 215 -16.04 2.19 8.40
N TYR A 216 -17.29 1.73 8.34
CA TYR A 216 -18.47 2.61 8.33
C TYR A 216 -18.52 3.51 9.56
N LEU A 217 -18.67 4.83 9.35
CA LEU A 217 -18.66 5.85 10.42
C LEU A 217 -17.48 5.73 11.39
N SER A 218 -16.34 5.21 10.91
CA SER A 218 -15.12 5.11 11.70
C SER A 218 -14.57 6.48 12.14
N ASP A 219 -15.00 7.58 11.53
CA ASP A 219 -14.90 8.92 12.10
C ASP A 219 -16.25 9.33 12.72
N PRO A 220 -16.48 9.07 14.02
CA PRO A 220 -17.77 9.33 14.66
C PRO A 220 -18.03 10.83 14.88
N HIS A 221 -17.02 11.69 14.72
CA HIS A 221 -17.14 13.14 14.91
C HIS A 221 -17.60 13.86 13.64
N GLN A 222 -17.23 13.34 12.47
CA GLN A 222 -17.60 13.91 11.17
C GLN A 222 -18.57 13.02 10.37
N GLY A 223 -18.95 11.86 10.91
CA GLY A 223 -19.79 10.88 10.23
C GLY A 223 -19.16 10.35 8.94
N ARG A 224 -17.83 10.19 8.91
CA ARG A 224 -17.09 9.71 7.72
C ARG A 224 -16.62 8.28 7.92
N SER A 225 -16.61 7.52 6.85
CA SER A 225 -16.08 6.15 6.85
C SER A 225 -14.60 6.12 6.46
N GLN A 226 -13.95 4.99 6.67
CA GLN A 226 -12.56 4.73 6.28
C GLN A 226 -12.58 3.68 5.17
N THR A 227 -11.94 3.96 4.04
CA THR A 227 -11.66 2.95 3.01
C THR A 227 -10.31 2.31 3.28
N GLY A 228 -10.28 0.99 3.26
CA GLY A 228 -9.08 0.17 3.31
C GLY A 228 -9.02 -0.78 2.12
N TYR A 229 -7.85 -0.94 1.52
CA TYR A 229 -7.59 -2.06 0.62
C TYR A 229 -6.14 -2.50 0.69
N VAL A 230 -5.91 -3.76 0.31
CA VAL A 230 -4.56 -4.31 0.10
C VAL A 230 -4.58 -5.30 -1.05
N PHE A 231 -3.57 -5.21 -1.90
CA PHE A 231 -3.26 -6.17 -2.95
C PHE A 231 -2.00 -6.92 -2.58
N THR A 232 -2.06 -8.24 -2.63
CA THR A 232 -0.92 -9.12 -2.39
C THR A 232 -0.54 -9.86 -3.68
N CYS A 233 0.75 -10.19 -3.79
CA CYS A 233 1.30 -11.06 -4.82
C CYS A 233 2.22 -12.06 -4.12
N GLY A 234 2.02 -13.36 -4.36
CA GLY A 234 2.79 -14.40 -3.67
C GLY A 234 2.58 -14.43 -2.14
N GLY A 235 1.49 -13.84 -1.64
CA GLY A 235 1.20 -13.73 -0.21
C GLY A 235 1.69 -12.44 0.46
N THR A 236 2.42 -11.58 -0.25
CA THR A 236 3.01 -10.36 0.31
C THR A 236 2.42 -9.12 -0.32
N ALA A 237 2.19 -8.07 0.48
CA ALA A 237 1.61 -6.81 0.02
C ALA A 237 2.46 -6.14 -1.06
N ILE A 238 1.80 -5.63 -2.11
CA ILE A 238 2.42 -4.86 -3.19
C ILE A 238 1.78 -3.48 -3.38
N SER A 239 0.51 -3.31 -2.97
CA SER A 239 -0.18 -2.02 -2.96
C SER A 239 -1.22 -2.04 -1.85
N TRP A 240 -1.37 -0.93 -1.13
CA TRP A 240 -2.34 -0.80 -0.05
C TRP A 240 -2.73 0.65 0.14
N ARG A 241 -3.88 0.84 0.81
CA ARG A 241 -4.35 2.18 1.16
C ARG A 241 -5.19 2.13 2.42
N SER A 242 -5.02 3.16 3.24
CA SER A 242 -5.93 3.51 4.33
C SER A 242 -6.28 4.99 4.18
N THR A 243 -7.52 5.32 3.89
CA THR A 243 -7.94 6.71 3.70
C THR A 243 -9.34 7.00 4.22
N LYS A 244 -9.54 8.20 4.78
CA LYS A 244 -10.87 8.68 5.14
C LYS A 244 -11.66 8.97 3.87
N GLN A 245 -12.90 8.51 3.81
CA GLN A 245 -13.80 8.79 2.69
C GLN A 245 -14.18 10.28 2.68
N THR A 246 -14.08 10.90 1.50
CA THR A 246 -14.48 12.28 1.26
C THR A 246 -15.99 12.44 1.06
N LEU A 247 -16.69 11.35 0.75
CA LEU A 247 -18.15 11.29 0.66
C LEU A 247 -18.76 10.78 1.97
N VAL A 248 -19.96 11.22 2.29
CA VAL A 248 -20.71 10.70 3.44
C VAL A 248 -21.45 9.47 2.94
N ALA A 249 -21.05 8.30 3.43
CA ALA A 249 -21.80 7.09 3.19
C ALA A 249 -23.06 7.09 4.07
N THR A 250 -24.19 6.73 3.47
CA THR A 250 -25.52 6.68 4.12
C THR A 250 -25.80 5.33 4.77
N SER A 251 -24.96 4.32 4.51
CA SER A 251 -25.04 2.97 5.07
C SER A 251 -23.68 2.28 4.98
N SER A 252 -23.48 1.21 5.75
CA SER A 252 -22.28 0.37 5.64
C SER A 252 -22.11 -0.16 4.22
N ASN A 253 -23.18 -0.69 3.61
CA ASN A 253 -23.16 -1.12 2.21
C ASN A 253 -22.67 -0.02 1.24
N HIS A 254 -23.12 1.22 1.42
CA HIS A 254 -22.64 2.33 0.59
C HIS A 254 -21.14 2.59 0.81
N SER A 255 -20.63 2.55 2.04
CA SER A 255 -19.19 2.71 2.26
C SER A 255 -18.36 1.56 1.68
N GLU A 256 -18.86 0.32 1.70
CA GLU A 256 -18.18 -0.82 1.06
C GLU A 256 -18.12 -0.65 -0.46
N ILE A 257 -19.21 -0.21 -1.10
CA ILE A 257 -19.23 0.07 -2.54
C ILE A 257 -18.17 1.12 -2.90
N LEU A 258 -18.01 2.16 -2.07
CA LEU A 258 -16.96 3.17 -2.27
C LEU A 258 -15.55 2.57 -2.10
N ALA A 259 -15.34 1.69 -1.11
CA ALA A 259 -14.06 1.01 -0.92
C ALA A 259 -13.73 0.08 -2.09
N LEU A 260 -14.70 -0.71 -2.55
CA LEU A 260 -14.55 -1.62 -3.67
C LEU A 260 -14.29 -0.86 -4.98
N HIS A 261 -14.92 0.30 -5.18
CA HIS A 261 -14.65 1.17 -6.32
C HIS A 261 -13.18 1.64 -6.33
N GLU A 262 -12.66 2.12 -5.21
CA GLU A 262 -11.26 2.56 -5.10
C GLU A 262 -10.29 1.40 -5.29
N ALA A 263 -10.57 0.24 -4.69
CA ALA A 263 -9.77 -0.97 -4.88
C ALA A 263 -9.79 -1.43 -6.35
N SER A 264 -10.94 -1.34 -7.03
CA SER A 264 -11.07 -1.73 -8.43
C SER A 264 -10.24 -0.86 -9.37
N ARG A 265 -10.17 0.46 -9.10
CA ARG A 265 -9.32 1.39 -9.86
C ARG A 265 -7.83 1.04 -9.72
N GLU A 266 -7.41 0.75 -8.49
CA GLU A 266 -6.03 0.30 -8.22
C GLU A 266 -5.75 -1.05 -8.91
N CYS A 267 -6.69 -1.99 -8.84
CA CYS A 267 -6.58 -3.30 -9.46
C CYS A 267 -6.36 -3.22 -10.97
N VAL A 268 -7.13 -2.37 -11.67
CA VAL A 268 -6.96 -2.17 -13.12
C VAL A 268 -5.55 -1.65 -13.43
N TRP A 269 -5.08 -0.65 -12.69
CA TRP A 269 -3.72 -0.13 -12.87
C TRP A 269 -2.65 -1.20 -12.62
N LEU A 270 -2.74 -1.95 -11.52
CA LEU A 270 -1.82 -3.04 -11.21
C LEU A 270 -1.82 -4.14 -12.29
N ARG A 271 -2.99 -4.52 -12.81
CA ARG A 271 -3.13 -5.47 -13.91
C ARG A 271 -2.41 -4.96 -15.16
N SER A 272 -2.59 -3.70 -15.51
CA SER A 272 -1.93 -3.11 -16.68
C SER A 272 -0.41 -3.09 -16.54
N VAL A 273 0.13 -2.69 -15.38
CA VAL A 273 1.57 -2.66 -15.12
C VAL A 273 2.17 -4.07 -15.17
N ILE A 274 1.55 -5.02 -14.48
CA ILE A 274 2.05 -6.40 -14.42
C ILE A 274 1.93 -7.09 -15.78
N HIS A 275 0.84 -6.84 -16.53
CA HIS A 275 0.72 -7.32 -17.89
C HIS A 275 1.84 -6.77 -18.77
N HIS A 276 2.09 -5.45 -18.74
CA HIS A 276 3.16 -4.83 -19.51
C HIS A 276 4.53 -5.44 -19.20
N ILE A 277 4.86 -5.64 -17.92
CA ILE A 277 6.14 -6.26 -17.51
C ILE A 277 6.22 -7.69 -18.02
N ARG A 278 5.18 -8.50 -17.81
CA ARG A 278 5.18 -9.93 -18.17
C ARG A 278 5.20 -10.15 -19.68
N SER A 279 4.35 -9.44 -20.42
CA SER A 279 4.26 -9.58 -21.87
C SER A 279 5.57 -9.16 -22.54
N THR A 280 6.15 -8.03 -22.12
CA THR A 280 7.41 -7.53 -22.67
C THR A 280 8.59 -8.43 -22.31
N CYS A 281 8.62 -9.00 -21.09
CA CYS A 281 9.67 -9.96 -20.68
C CYS A 281 9.43 -11.40 -21.16
N ALA A 282 8.33 -11.68 -21.88
CA ALA A 282 7.88 -13.02 -22.27
C ALA A 282 7.77 -14.01 -21.10
N LEU A 283 7.36 -13.49 -19.93
CA LEU A 283 6.99 -14.31 -18.78
C LEU A 283 5.56 -14.84 -18.98
N PRO A 284 5.19 -15.97 -18.35
CA PRO A 284 3.83 -16.52 -18.44
C PRO A 284 2.78 -15.46 -18.12
N SER A 285 1.82 -15.27 -19.03
CA SER A 285 0.76 -14.30 -18.82
C SER A 285 -0.23 -14.79 -17.76
N THR A 286 -0.75 -13.84 -16.97
CA THR A 286 -1.86 -14.07 -16.04
C THR A 286 -3.12 -13.29 -16.44
N THR A 287 -3.11 -12.61 -17.59
CA THR A 287 -4.22 -11.74 -18.02
C THR A 287 -5.51 -12.47 -18.25
N ASP A 288 -5.43 -13.75 -18.61
CA ASP A 288 -6.58 -14.56 -19.00
C ASP A 288 -7.44 -14.94 -17.79
N THR A 289 -6.95 -14.66 -16.58
CA THR A 289 -7.68 -14.88 -15.33
C THR A 289 -8.11 -13.57 -14.68
N PRO A 290 -9.38 -13.47 -14.22
CA PRO A 290 -9.84 -12.32 -13.46
C PRO A 290 -9.07 -12.22 -12.14
N THR A 291 -8.71 -11.00 -11.76
CA THR A 291 -8.13 -10.74 -10.44
C THR A 291 -9.20 -10.93 -9.37
N ILE A 292 -8.91 -11.74 -8.35
CA ILE A 292 -9.84 -11.95 -7.24
C ILE A 292 -9.78 -10.71 -6.33
N LEU A 293 -10.93 -10.07 -6.12
CA LEU A 293 -11.10 -8.99 -5.15
C LEU A 293 -12.03 -9.49 -4.05
N ASN A 294 -11.48 -9.69 -2.86
CA ASN A 294 -12.22 -10.23 -1.73
C ASN A 294 -12.95 -9.11 -0.97
N GLU A 295 -14.17 -9.42 -0.56
CA GLU A 295 -15.06 -8.53 0.18
C GLU A 295 -15.85 -9.35 1.20
N ASP A 296 -16.14 -8.82 2.38
CA ASP A 296 -16.86 -9.57 3.44
C ASP A 296 -18.35 -9.22 3.54
N ASN A 297 -18.76 -8.08 2.95
CA ASN A 297 -20.14 -7.62 2.99
C ASN A 297 -21.01 -8.23 1.87
N ALA A 298 -21.85 -9.20 2.24
CA ALA A 298 -22.74 -9.88 1.30
C ALA A 298 -23.71 -8.93 0.55
N ALA A 299 -24.17 -7.85 1.20
CA ALA A 299 -25.07 -6.90 0.56
C ALA A 299 -24.34 -6.09 -0.53
N CYS A 300 -23.10 -5.69 -0.26
CA CYS A 300 -22.24 -5.01 -1.23
C CYS A 300 -22.02 -5.90 -2.46
N ILE A 301 -21.65 -7.16 -2.24
CA ILE A 301 -21.38 -8.13 -3.32
C ILE A 301 -22.63 -8.35 -4.18
N ALA A 302 -23.79 -8.53 -3.56
CA ALA A 302 -25.05 -8.70 -4.29
C ALA A 302 -25.37 -7.48 -5.16
N GLN A 303 -25.18 -6.27 -4.63
CA GLN A 303 -25.41 -5.03 -5.39
C GLN A 303 -24.41 -4.84 -6.53
N ILE A 304 -23.14 -5.14 -6.31
CA ILE A 304 -22.10 -5.04 -7.34
C ILE A 304 -22.28 -6.10 -8.42
N THR A 305 -22.82 -7.28 -8.09
CA THR A 305 -23.15 -8.33 -9.07
C THR A 305 -24.38 -7.99 -9.90
N GLY A 306 -25.39 -7.36 -9.29
CA GLY A 306 -26.59 -6.88 -10.00
C GLY A 306 -26.35 -5.60 -10.81
N GLY A 307 -25.27 -4.87 -10.50
CA GLY A 307 -24.99 -3.56 -11.07
C GLY A 307 -25.87 -2.45 -10.51
N TYR A 308 -25.78 -1.26 -11.12
CA TYR A 308 -26.64 -0.14 -10.73
C TYR A 308 -28.08 -0.39 -11.18
N ILE A 309 -28.91 -0.86 -10.25
CA ILE A 309 -30.36 -0.96 -10.42
C ILE A 309 -30.97 0.20 -9.65
N LYS A 310 -31.72 1.07 -10.33
CA LYS A 310 -32.37 2.23 -9.72
C LYS A 310 -33.50 1.75 -8.80
N GLY A 311 -33.27 1.75 -7.49
CA GLY A 311 -34.25 1.47 -6.45
C GLY A 311 -34.06 2.39 -5.25
N ASP A 312 -34.98 2.37 -4.28
CA ASP A 312 -34.93 3.32 -3.16
C ASP A 312 -33.62 3.27 -2.35
N ARG A 313 -33.01 2.09 -2.25
CA ARG A 313 -31.76 1.84 -1.52
C ARG A 313 -30.49 2.26 -2.28
N THR A 314 -30.56 2.48 -3.59
CA THR A 314 -29.39 2.69 -4.46
C THR A 314 -29.48 3.99 -5.27
N LYS A 315 -30.68 4.58 -5.42
CA LYS A 315 -30.92 5.80 -6.22
C LYS A 315 -30.10 7.02 -5.81
N HIS A 316 -29.58 7.04 -4.57
CA HIS A 316 -28.74 8.10 -4.04
C HIS A 316 -27.23 7.84 -4.25
N ILE A 317 -26.86 6.62 -4.66
CA ILE A 317 -25.48 6.24 -4.98
C ILE A 317 -25.24 6.52 -6.46
N SER A 318 -24.17 7.24 -6.77
CA SER A 318 -23.84 7.54 -8.16
C SER A 318 -23.50 6.26 -8.95
N PRO A 319 -24.03 6.08 -10.18
CA PRO A 319 -23.75 4.90 -11.01
C PRO A 319 -22.26 4.61 -11.22
N LYS A 320 -21.40 5.64 -11.20
CA LYS A 320 -19.94 5.48 -11.36
C LYS A 320 -19.31 4.56 -10.30
N PHE A 321 -19.89 4.46 -9.12
CA PHE A 321 -19.37 3.60 -8.04
C PHE A 321 -19.63 2.11 -8.31
N PHE A 322 -20.49 1.80 -9.28
CA PHE A 322 -20.71 0.45 -9.77
C PHE A 322 -19.74 0.08 -10.91
N TYR A 323 -18.67 0.85 -11.13
CA TYR A 323 -17.63 0.52 -12.13
C TYR A 323 -17.07 -0.91 -11.97
N THR A 324 -16.98 -1.41 -10.74
CA THR A 324 -16.59 -2.81 -10.46
C THR A 324 -17.49 -3.82 -11.16
N HIS A 325 -18.80 -3.54 -11.30
CA HIS A 325 -19.73 -4.39 -12.05
C HIS A 325 -19.30 -4.55 -13.51
N GLU A 326 -18.92 -3.46 -14.17
CA GLU A 326 -18.48 -3.49 -15.56
C GLU A 326 -17.17 -4.29 -15.70
N LEU A 327 -16.27 -4.19 -14.72
CA LEU A 327 -15.05 -5.01 -14.66
C LEU A 327 -15.31 -6.50 -14.42
N GLN A 328 -16.41 -6.85 -13.73
CA GLN A 328 -16.86 -8.24 -13.62
C GLN A 328 -17.41 -8.76 -14.94
N LYS A 329 -18.17 -7.95 -15.67
CA LYS A 329 -18.65 -8.31 -17.01
C LYS A 329 -17.50 -8.52 -17.99
N SER A 330 -16.47 -7.68 -17.95
CA SER A 330 -15.27 -7.82 -18.80
C SER A 330 -14.31 -8.92 -18.34
N GLN A 331 -14.61 -9.65 -17.25
CA GLN A 331 -13.76 -10.69 -16.67
C GLN A 331 -12.36 -10.19 -16.25
N GLU A 332 -12.24 -8.90 -15.92
CA GLU A 332 -11.01 -8.34 -15.38
C GLU A 332 -10.90 -8.54 -13.86
N ILE A 333 -12.03 -8.43 -13.16
CA ILE A 333 -12.15 -8.62 -11.72
C ILE A 333 -13.22 -9.65 -11.42
N LYS A 334 -12.99 -10.48 -10.40
CA LYS A 334 -14.00 -11.35 -9.81
C LYS A 334 -14.13 -11.01 -8.32
N VAL A 335 -15.28 -10.48 -7.93
CA VAL A 335 -15.55 -10.20 -6.52
C VAL A 335 -15.90 -11.51 -5.82
N ARG A 336 -15.24 -11.80 -4.70
CA ARG A 336 -15.44 -13.05 -3.94
C ARG A 336 -15.76 -12.73 -2.50
N GLN A 337 -16.80 -13.37 -1.97
CA GLN A 337 -17.13 -13.27 -0.55
C GLN A 337 -16.10 -14.00 0.30
N ILE A 338 -15.65 -13.36 1.38
CA ILE A 338 -14.81 -13.95 2.42
C ILE A 338 -15.39 -13.72 3.81
N ARG A 339 -14.85 -14.40 4.81
CA ARG A 339 -15.18 -14.11 6.22
C ARG A 339 -14.44 -12.85 6.66
N SER A 340 -15.10 -12.03 7.47
CA SER A 340 -14.51 -10.80 8.01
C SER A 340 -13.19 -11.06 8.77
N SER A 341 -13.09 -12.18 9.50
CA SER A 341 -11.87 -12.59 10.20
C SER A 341 -10.66 -12.91 9.31
N ASP A 342 -10.89 -13.08 8.01
CA ASP A 342 -9.88 -13.40 7.00
C ASP A 342 -9.68 -12.22 6.02
N ASN A 343 -10.34 -11.08 6.25
CA ASN A 343 -10.20 -9.89 5.43
C ASN A 343 -8.96 -9.11 5.83
N LEU A 344 -7.92 -9.13 4.99
CA LEU A 344 -6.68 -8.40 5.23
C LEU A 344 -6.88 -6.88 5.21
N ALA A 345 -7.94 -6.39 4.55
CA ALA A 345 -8.25 -4.97 4.47
C ALA A 345 -8.66 -4.34 5.83
N ASP A 346 -9.06 -5.17 6.81
CA ASP A 346 -9.39 -4.73 8.16
C ASP A 346 -8.25 -3.95 8.85
N LEU A 347 -6.99 -4.29 8.55
CA LEU A 347 -5.81 -3.55 9.05
C LEU A 347 -5.83 -2.07 8.68
N PHE A 348 -6.52 -1.73 7.59
CA PHE A 348 -6.52 -0.40 6.99
C PHE A 348 -7.78 0.40 7.34
N THR A 349 -8.76 -0.20 8.02
CA THR A 349 -10.04 0.46 8.35
C THR A 349 -10.28 0.65 9.83
N LYS A 350 -9.70 -0.20 10.69
CA LYS A 350 -10.01 -0.22 12.12
C LYS A 350 -8.79 -0.61 12.97
N SER A 351 -8.82 -0.21 14.24
CA SER A 351 -7.87 -0.69 15.26
C SER A 351 -8.31 -2.06 15.76
N LEU A 352 -7.40 -3.04 15.75
CA LEU A 352 -7.73 -4.44 16.01
C LEU A 352 -7.16 -4.94 17.36
N PRO A 353 -7.81 -5.94 18.00
CA PRO A 353 -7.20 -6.67 19.10
C PRO A 353 -5.90 -7.35 18.67
N LYS A 354 -4.97 -7.53 19.62
CA LYS A 354 -3.62 -8.04 19.37
C LYS A 354 -3.58 -9.30 18.50
N CYS A 355 -4.34 -10.34 18.85
CA CYS A 355 -4.30 -11.61 18.14
C CYS A 355 -4.74 -11.47 16.67
N THR A 356 -5.83 -10.74 16.42
CA THR A 356 -6.31 -10.47 15.06
C THR A 356 -5.32 -9.60 14.29
N PHE A 357 -4.80 -8.55 14.91
CA PHE A 357 -3.80 -7.68 14.29
C PHE A 357 -2.57 -8.48 13.83
N GLN A 358 -1.99 -9.31 14.71
CA GLN A 358 -0.81 -10.12 14.37
C GLN A 358 -1.10 -11.14 13.26
N LYS A 359 -2.29 -11.77 13.28
CA LYS A 359 -2.72 -12.68 12.21
C LYS A 359 -2.75 -11.98 10.85
N LEU A 360 -3.37 -10.79 10.77
CA LEU A 360 -3.49 -10.08 9.50
C LEU A 360 -2.16 -9.47 9.05
N VAL A 361 -1.31 -9.01 9.97
CA VAL A 361 0.05 -8.53 9.66
C VAL A 361 0.87 -9.64 9.00
N HIS A 362 0.83 -10.85 9.56
CA HIS A 362 1.47 -12.01 8.92
C HIS A 362 0.84 -12.32 7.55
N GLY A 363 -0.48 -12.20 7.43
CA GLY A 363 -1.21 -12.43 6.18
C GLY A 363 -0.89 -11.46 5.04
N ILE A 364 -0.28 -10.30 5.33
CA ILE A 364 0.20 -9.34 4.32
C ILE A 364 1.71 -9.47 4.04
N GLY A 365 2.37 -10.49 4.60
CA GLY A 365 3.78 -10.81 4.35
C GLY A 365 4.79 -9.97 5.13
N LEU A 366 4.40 -9.51 6.33
CA LEU A 366 5.26 -8.84 7.31
C LEU A 366 5.72 -9.77 8.44
#